data_AF-V3ZYC7-F1
#
_entry.id   AF-V3ZYC7-F1
#
_cell.length_a   1.000
_cell.length_b   1.000
_cell.length_c   1.000
_cell.angle_alpha   90.00
_cell.angle_beta   90.00
_cell.angle_gamma   90.00
#
_symmetry.space_group_name_H-M   'P 1'
#
loop_
_entity.id
_entity.type
_entity.pdbx_description
1 polymer ?
#
loop_
_entity_poly.entity_id
_entity_poly.type
_entity_poly.pdbx_seq_one_letter_code
_entity_poly.pdbx_strand_id
1 'polypeptide(L)'
;MVSRPKTCHMIVDNSPFYLFVYLPVCGLVNVAVNKSATQISTYRANVASRAIDGIDGLMASGSSCSTTESNTATPWWQVDIMQDYSIYSVAVTHTANAGQPLAHDFSIMIYKEGESISDAELCYYHVGKGAKGKIVMYNCKQIIKGRYVRITINGQPGTREFLVLCEVRVFGTQLASIKSAYVRLENAELSIKPDMTYSVHGYGQCAMKCYVLPMCHIFSVKLVSGYYQCNIFTQENTLLCIIDKSIIN
;
A
#
# COMPACT_ATOMS: atom_id res chain seq x y z
N MET A 1 -25.66 -35.37 -21.09
CA MET A 1 -26.51 -34.18 -21.21
C MET A 1 -25.59 -32.97 -21.36
N VAL A 2 -25.45 -32.45 -22.57
CA VAL A 2 -24.64 -31.24 -22.83
C VAL A 2 -25.52 -30.03 -22.48
N SER A 3 -25.12 -29.24 -21.49
CA SER A 3 -25.81 -28.01 -21.12
C SER A 3 -25.76 -27.04 -22.29
N ARG A 4 -26.92 -26.61 -22.79
CA ARG A 4 -27.01 -25.57 -23.82
C ARG A 4 -26.31 -24.28 -23.33
N PRO A 5 -25.61 -23.53 -24.19
CA PRO A 5 -25.12 -22.21 -23.84
C PRO A 5 -26.30 -21.34 -23.40
N LYS A 6 -26.19 -20.65 -22.26
CA LYS A 6 -27.17 -19.64 -21.87
C LYS A 6 -27.05 -18.49 -22.87
N THR A 7 -27.99 -18.40 -23.81
CA THR A 7 -28.12 -17.27 -24.73
C THR A 7 -28.53 -16.03 -23.94
N CYS A 8 -27.73 -14.95 -23.97
CA CYS A 8 -28.15 -13.61 -23.50
C CYS A 8 -29.32 -13.21 -24.40
N HIS A 9 -30.55 -13.19 -23.86
CA HIS A 9 -31.73 -12.69 -24.56
C HIS A 9 -31.69 -11.16 -24.56
N MET A 10 -31.94 -10.55 -25.72
CA MET A 10 -32.12 -9.09 -25.83
C MET A 10 -33.26 -8.65 -24.90
N ILE A 11 -32.91 -8.05 -23.76
CA ILE A 11 -33.89 -7.33 -22.94
C ILE A 11 -33.82 -5.87 -23.37
N VAL A 12 -34.87 -5.40 -24.05
CA VAL A 12 -35.04 -4.00 -24.47
C VAL A 12 -35.42 -3.12 -23.27
N ASP A 13 -34.58 -3.11 -22.22
CA ASP A 13 -34.71 -2.18 -21.11
C ASP A 13 -33.46 -1.30 -21.04
N ASN A 14 -33.54 -0.10 -21.63
CA ASN A 14 -32.48 0.92 -21.65
C ASN A 14 -32.21 1.58 -20.28
N SER A 15 -32.52 0.89 -19.18
CA SER A 15 -32.32 1.40 -17.83
C SER A 15 -30.84 1.28 -17.45
N PRO A 16 -30.19 2.35 -16.95
CA PRO A 16 -28.80 2.26 -16.51
C PRO A 16 -28.69 1.30 -15.31
N PHE A 17 -27.77 0.34 -15.44
CA PHE A 17 -27.39 -0.55 -14.35
C PHE A 17 -26.24 0.05 -13.53
N TYR A 18 -26.23 -0.23 -12.24
CA TYR A 18 -25.23 0.23 -11.30
C TYR A 18 -24.67 -0.97 -10.57
N LEU A 19 -23.36 -1.15 -10.67
CA LEU A 19 -22.61 -2.20 -9.97
C LEU A 19 -22.05 -1.63 -8.68
N PHE A 20 -22.37 -2.27 -7.55
CA PHE A 20 -21.75 -1.97 -6.27
C PHE A 20 -20.34 -2.55 -6.23
N VAL A 21 -19.35 -1.69 -6.01
CA VAL A 21 -17.94 -2.07 -5.95
C VAL A 21 -17.31 -1.63 -4.65
N TYR A 22 -16.43 -2.47 -4.12
CA TYR A 22 -15.56 -2.16 -3.00
C TYR A 22 -14.20 -1.72 -3.55
N LEU A 23 -13.81 -0.50 -3.24
CA LEU A 23 -12.56 0.11 -3.68
C LEU A 23 -11.59 0.15 -2.50
N PRO A 24 -10.49 -0.61 -2.54
CA PRO A 24 -9.44 -0.50 -1.53
C PRO A 24 -8.78 0.87 -1.65
N VAL A 25 -8.82 1.64 -0.57
CA VAL A 25 -8.08 2.90 -0.45
C VAL A 25 -6.80 2.60 0.31
N CYS A 26 -5.66 2.73 -0.36
CA CYS A 26 -4.35 2.60 0.25
C CYS A 26 -3.84 3.98 0.71
N GLY A 27 -3.26 4.02 1.90
CA GLY A 27 -2.53 5.17 2.42
C GLY A 27 -1.02 4.91 2.42
N LEU A 28 -0.22 5.99 2.36
CA LEU A 28 1.21 5.94 2.56
C LEU A 28 1.52 6.15 4.05
N VAL A 29 2.11 5.15 4.71
CA VAL A 29 2.34 5.17 6.16
C VAL A 29 3.74 4.68 6.49
N ASN A 30 4.25 5.02 7.68
CA ASN A 30 5.49 4.42 8.20
C ASN A 30 5.22 2.97 8.61
N VAL A 31 5.72 2.02 7.82
CA VAL A 31 5.50 0.58 8.04
C VAL A 31 6.60 -0.08 8.90
N ALA A 32 7.65 0.66 9.27
CA ALA A 32 8.80 0.15 10.03
C ALA A 32 8.69 0.27 11.54
N VAL A 33 7.83 1.16 12.06
CA VAL A 33 7.71 1.41 13.50
C VAL A 33 7.35 0.13 14.27
N ASN A 34 8.07 -0.13 15.36
CA ASN A 34 7.88 -1.28 16.25
C ASN A 34 7.93 -2.65 15.54
N LYS A 35 8.62 -2.74 14.40
CA LYS A 35 8.92 -4.01 13.74
C LYS A 35 10.21 -4.63 14.30
N SER A 36 10.71 -5.67 13.63
CA SER A 36 11.96 -6.32 14.02
C SER A 36 13.13 -5.72 13.26
N ALA A 37 14.16 -5.26 13.98
CA ALA A 37 15.39 -4.76 13.38
C ALA A 37 16.61 -5.51 13.89
N THR A 38 17.60 -5.69 13.01
CA THR A 38 18.90 -6.30 13.28
C THR A 38 20.00 -5.43 12.71
N GLN A 39 21.22 -5.63 13.19
CA GLN A 39 22.41 -4.92 12.71
C GLN A 39 23.62 -5.83 12.85
N ILE A 40 24.67 -5.56 12.07
CA ILE A 40 25.85 -6.44 11.99
C ILE A 40 26.52 -6.69 13.35
N SER A 41 26.50 -5.68 14.21
CA SER A 41 27.11 -5.67 15.54
C SER A 41 26.46 -4.57 16.37
N THR A 42 26.58 -4.63 17.69
CA THR A 42 25.98 -3.63 18.58
C THR A 42 27.04 -2.98 19.46
N TYR A 43 27.21 -1.67 19.32
CA TYR A 43 28.06 -0.89 20.21
C TYR A 43 27.34 -0.64 21.53
N ARG A 44 27.90 -1.20 22.61
CA ARG A 44 27.34 -1.10 23.97
C ARG A 44 25.87 -1.56 24.02
N ALA A 45 24.94 -0.67 24.35
CA ALA A 45 23.50 -0.94 24.48
C ALA A 45 22.68 -0.30 23.34
N ASN A 46 23.32 0.19 22.27
CA ASN A 46 22.66 0.89 21.17
C ASN A 46 22.12 -0.11 20.13
N VAL A 47 21.14 -0.90 20.55
CA VAL A 47 20.53 -1.98 19.76
C VAL A 47 19.82 -1.47 18.51
N ALA A 48 19.67 -2.34 17.50
CA ALA A 48 19.04 -2.02 16.22
C ALA A 48 17.62 -1.47 16.33
N SER A 49 16.81 -1.99 17.27
CA SER A 49 15.41 -1.60 17.44
C SER A 49 15.20 -0.14 17.84
N ARG A 50 16.23 0.54 18.37
CA ARG A 50 16.16 1.97 18.67
C ARG A 50 15.92 2.82 17.42
N ALA A 51 16.38 2.37 16.26
CA ALA A 51 16.16 3.10 15.01
C ALA A 51 14.74 2.94 14.45
N ILE A 52 13.83 2.22 15.12
CA ILE A 52 12.43 2.05 14.71
C ILE A 52 11.48 2.11 15.91
N ASP A 53 11.89 2.76 16.99
CA ASP A 53 11.15 2.83 18.25
C ASP A 53 10.08 3.95 18.24
N GLY A 54 10.02 4.75 17.16
CA GLY A 54 9.08 5.85 17.01
C GLY A 54 9.56 7.16 17.63
N ILE A 55 10.77 7.20 18.19
CA ILE A 55 11.37 8.38 18.81
C ILE A 55 12.35 8.99 17.82
N ASP A 56 12.12 10.25 17.43
CA ASP A 56 12.95 10.93 16.42
C ASP A 56 14.46 10.98 16.73
N GLY A 57 14.87 10.79 17.98
CA GLY A 57 16.28 10.77 18.36
C GLY A 57 17.04 12.09 18.10
N LEU A 58 16.30 13.20 17.95
CA LEU A 58 16.83 14.56 17.79
C LEU A 58 17.40 15.15 19.09
N MET A 59 17.35 14.41 20.20
CA MET A 59 17.97 14.83 21.45
C MET A 59 19.50 14.81 21.32
N ALA A 60 20.15 15.83 21.89
CA ALA A 60 21.61 15.94 21.88
C ALA A 60 22.32 14.75 22.56
N SER A 61 21.62 14.02 23.43
CA SER A 61 22.13 12.79 24.08
C SER A 61 22.35 11.64 23.09
N GLY A 62 21.57 11.57 21.99
CA GLY A 62 21.57 10.42 21.07
C GLY A 62 21.04 9.12 21.69
N SER A 63 20.19 9.20 22.72
CA SER A 63 19.77 8.04 23.52
C SER A 63 18.89 7.02 22.75
N SER A 64 18.16 7.44 21.71
CA SER A 64 17.38 6.56 20.82
C SER A 64 18.11 6.16 19.54
N CYS A 65 19.43 6.28 19.48
CA CYS A 65 20.15 5.85 18.28
C CYS A 65 20.63 4.41 18.38
N SER A 66 20.47 3.66 17.30
CA SER A 66 21.19 2.41 17.06
C SER A 66 22.64 2.73 16.70
N THR A 67 23.56 1.82 17.01
CA THR A 67 24.98 2.00 16.69
C THR A 67 25.66 0.66 16.51
N THR A 68 26.33 0.48 15.36
CA THR A 68 27.21 -0.68 15.13
C THR A 68 28.56 -0.51 15.81
N GLU A 69 29.27 -1.60 16.06
CA GLU A 69 30.70 -1.53 16.43
C GLU A 69 31.54 -0.98 15.27
N SER A 70 32.65 -0.33 15.59
CA SER A 70 33.53 0.29 14.57
C SER A 70 34.47 -0.68 13.86
N ASN A 71 34.64 -1.89 14.39
CA ASN A 71 35.56 -2.88 13.85
C ASN A 71 34.89 -3.86 12.87
N THR A 72 33.62 -3.66 12.54
CA THR A 72 32.93 -4.50 11.55
C THR A 72 33.18 -4.02 10.14
N ALA A 73 33.58 -4.93 9.25
CA ALA A 73 33.66 -4.67 7.83
C ALA A 73 32.25 -4.36 7.28
N THR A 74 32.09 -3.25 6.56
CA THR A 74 30.83 -2.80 5.93
C THR A 74 29.64 -2.76 6.90
N PRO A 75 29.58 -1.77 7.82
CA PRO A 75 28.49 -1.64 8.78
C PRO A 75 27.11 -1.63 8.12
N TRP A 76 26.18 -2.43 8.65
CA TRP A 76 24.80 -2.46 8.17
C TRP A 76 23.78 -2.60 9.30
N TRP A 77 22.60 -2.05 9.02
CA TRP A 77 21.38 -2.15 9.82
C TRP A 77 20.23 -2.56 8.90
N GLN A 78 19.28 -3.34 9.40
CA GLN A 78 18.15 -3.84 8.63
C GLN A 78 16.87 -3.91 9.45
N VAL A 79 15.74 -3.57 8.84
CA VAL A 79 14.40 -3.86 9.38
C VAL A 79 13.70 -4.90 8.52
N ASP A 80 13.03 -5.84 9.19
CA ASP A 80 12.01 -6.71 8.62
C ASP A 80 10.63 -6.07 8.89
N ILE A 81 9.97 -5.56 7.84
CA ILE A 81 8.64 -4.94 7.94
C ILE A 81 7.49 -5.96 7.85
N MET A 82 7.79 -7.25 8.05
CA MET A 82 6.92 -8.42 8.25
C MET A 82 6.19 -8.96 7.01
N GLN A 83 6.01 -8.15 5.97
CA GLN A 83 5.44 -8.55 4.70
C GLN A 83 5.95 -7.62 3.59
N ASP A 84 5.69 -7.98 2.33
CA ASP A 84 6.00 -7.09 1.22
C ASP A 84 5.07 -5.86 1.20
N TYR A 85 5.66 -4.68 1.10
CA TYR A 85 4.99 -3.41 0.82
C TYR A 85 5.50 -2.82 -0.49
N SER A 86 4.67 -2.03 -1.17
CA SER A 86 5.16 -1.09 -2.18
C SER A 86 5.78 0.10 -1.45
N ILE A 87 7.10 0.19 -1.45
CA ILE A 87 7.90 1.20 -0.72
C ILE A 87 8.27 2.33 -1.68
N TYR A 88 8.07 3.56 -1.21
CA TYR A 88 8.25 4.79 -1.99
C TYR A 88 9.49 5.57 -1.53
N SER A 89 9.72 5.61 -0.23
CA SER A 89 10.81 6.38 0.35
C SER A 89 11.19 5.85 1.73
N VAL A 90 12.39 6.21 2.16
CA VAL A 90 12.90 5.94 3.50
C VAL A 90 13.36 7.26 4.10
N ALA A 91 12.82 7.65 5.25
CA ALA A 91 13.37 8.77 6.00
C ALA A 91 14.34 8.26 7.08
N VAL A 92 15.48 8.91 7.21
CA VAL A 92 16.45 8.64 8.27
C VAL A 92 16.63 9.89 9.11
N THR A 93 16.48 9.75 10.41
CA THR A 93 16.90 10.76 11.37
C THR A 93 18.35 10.54 11.76
N HIS A 94 19.18 11.53 11.47
CA HIS A 94 20.61 11.52 11.79
C HIS A 94 20.85 12.11 13.19
N THR A 95 21.84 11.57 13.88
CA THR A 95 22.16 11.98 15.26
C THR A 95 22.41 13.49 15.38
N ALA A 96 21.85 14.09 16.44
CA ALA A 96 22.14 15.45 16.85
C ALA A 96 23.37 15.54 17.77
N ASN A 97 23.86 14.40 18.29
CA ASN A 97 24.98 14.35 19.21
C ASN A 97 26.30 14.69 18.47
N ALA A 98 27.03 15.69 18.96
CA ALA A 98 28.28 16.14 18.34
C ALA A 98 29.43 15.12 18.44
N GLY A 99 29.38 14.21 19.42
CA GLY A 99 30.38 13.17 19.63
C GLY A 99 30.12 11.88 18.85
N GLN A 100 28.98 11.76 18.17
CA GLN A 100 28.66 10.60 17.34
C GLN A 100 28.96 10.91 15.86
N PRO A 101 29.57 9.97 15.12
CA PRO A 101 29.77 10.13 13.69
C PRO A 101 28.43 10.07 12.96
N LEU A 102 28.34 10.79 11.84
CA LEU A 102 27.20 10.74 10.93
C LEU A 102 27.43 9.60 9.95
N ALA A 103 26.35 8.86 9.63
CA ALA A 103 26.37 7.91 8.53
C ALA A 103 26.82 8.62 7.23
N HIS A 104 27.60 7.94 6.40
CA HIS A 104 28.08 8.47 5.14
C HIS A 104 28.13 7.38 4.07
N ASP A 105 28.12 7.79 2.80
CA ASP A 105 28.34 6.92 1.64
C ASP A 105 27.52 5.62 1.67
N PHE A 106 26.26 5.72 2.10
CA PHE A 106 25.42 4.56 2.40
C PHE A 106 24.38 4.27 1.31
N SER A 107 24.02 3.01 1.19
CA SER A 107 22.99 2.50 0.29
C SER A 107 21.76 2.10 1.11
N ILE A 108 20.58 2.34 0.54
CA ILE A 108 19.31 1.83 1.02
C ILE A 108 18.88 0.76 0.01
N MET A 109 18.94 -0.49 0.43
CA MET A 109 18.62 -1.67 -0.38
C MET A 109 17.31 -2.29 0.12
N ILE A 110 16.46 -2.74 -0.81
CA ILE A 110 15.15 -3.31 -0.50
C ILE A 110 15.01 -4.66 -1.21
N TYR A 111 14.50 -5.67 -0.50
CA TYR A 111 14.25 -6.99 -1.08
C TYR A 111 13.03 -7.69 -0.42
N LYS A 112 12.47 -8.67 -1.12
CA LYS A 112 11.22 -9.35 -0.75
C LYS A 112 11.46 -10.52 0.21
N GLU A 113 10.36 -11.10 0.67
CA GLU A 113 10.41 -12.40 1.33
C GLU A 113 10.98 -13.49 0.41
N GLY A 114 11.86 -14.32 0.96
CA GLY A 114 12.54 -15.40 0.22
C GLY A 114 13.70 -14.94 -0.67
N GLU A 115 13.89 -13.63 -0.85
CA GLU A 115 15.05 -13.04 -1.51
C GLU A 115 16.18 -12.79 -0.50
N SER A 116 17.40 -12.61 -1.02
CA SER A 116 18.57 -12.26 -0.23
C SER A 116 19.10 -10.88 -0.62
N ILE A 117 20.13 -10.40 0.08
CA ILE A 117 20.74 -9.10 -0.22
C ILE A 117 21.32 -9.01 -1.64
N SER A 118 21.66 -10.13 -2.28
CA SER A 118 22.13 -10.12 -3.68
C SER A 118 21.04 -9.83 -4.69
N ASP A 119 19.78 -10.05 -4.32
CA ASP A 119 18.60 -9.81 -5.15
C ASP A 119 18.00 -8.41 -4.90
N ALA A 120 18.59 -7.66 -3.98
CA ALA A 120 18.03 -6.40 -3.52
C ALA A 120 18.09 -5.30 -4.59
N GLU A 121 17.00 -4.53 -4.65
CA GLU A 121 16.89 -3.34 -5.48
C GLU A 121 17.41 -2.11 -4.70
N LEU A 122 18.21 -1.28 -5.39
CA LEU A 122 18.70 -0.02 -4.83
C LEU A 122 17.58 1.02 -4.80
N CYS A 123 17.10 1.38 -3.60
CA CYS A 123 16.20 2.51 -3.42
C CYS A 123 16.96 3.83 -3.59
N TYR A 124 18.04 4.01 -2.82
CA TYR A 124 18.80 5.26 -2.80
C TYR A 124 20.28 5.01 -2.47
N TYR A 125 21.16 5.86 -3.02
CA TYR A 125 22.57 5.92 -2.65
C TYR A 125 22.93 7.35 -2.23
N HIS A 126 23.34 7.53 -0.98
CA HIS A 126 23.72 8.83 -0.42
C HIS A 126 25.23 9.00 -0.46
N VAL A 127 25.71 10.14 -0.94
CA VAL A 127 27.15 10.47 -1.01
C VAL A 127 27.50 11.50 0.06
N GLY A 128 28.61 11.26 0.77
CA GLY A 128 29.08 12.12 1.85
C GLY A 128 28.30 11.91 3.16
N LYS A 129 28.50 12.80 4.13
CA LYS A 129 27.92 12.69 5.48
C LYS A 129 26.43 13.02 5.49
N GLY A 130 25.68 12.38 6.39
CA GLY A 130 24.31 12.74 6.72
C GLY A 130 24.18 14.15 7.31
N ALA A 131 22.95 14.65 7.39
CA ALA A 131 22.68 15.98 7.92
C ALA A 131 22.44 15.92 9.43
N LYS A 132 23.43 16.37 10.23
CA LYS A 132 23.37 16.32 11.70
C LYS A 132 22.06 16.86 12.27
N GLY A 133 21.41 16.08 13.14
CA GLY A 133 20.18 16.48 13.82
C GLY A 133 19.03 16.82 12.87
N LYS A 134 18.98 16.19 11.70
CA LYS A 134 17.92 16.36 10.71
C LYS A 134 17.32 15.01 10.34
N ILE A 135 16.04 15.08 9.99
CA ILE A 135 15.33 14.02 9.30
C ILE A 135 15.50 14.28 7.81
N VAL A 136 16.04 13.31 7.08
CA VAL A 136 16.22 13.39 5.64
C VAL A 136 15.40 12.31 4.97
N MET A 137 14.56 12.71 4.01
CA MET A 137 13.76 11.80 3.20
C MET A 137 14.56 11.37 1.97
N TYR A 138 14.79 10.07 1.81
CA TYR A 138 15.42 9.46 0.65
C TYR A 138 14.36 8.79 -0.20
N ASN A 139 13.97 9.45 -1.29
CA ASN A 139 12.97 8.93 -2.22
C ASN A 139 13.58 7.86 -3.12
N CYS A 140 12.95 6.69 -3.21
CA CYS A 140 13.41 5.66 -4.12
C CYS A 140 13.26 6.13 -5.58
N LYS A 141 14.16 5.69 -6.47
CA LYS A 141 14.07 6.03 -7.90
C LYS A 141 12.79 5.53 -8.56
N GLN A 142 12.27 4.42 -8.06
CA GLN A 142 11.01 3.80 -8.44
C GLN A 142 10.34 3.20 -7.21
N ILE A 143 9.07 2.85 -7.33
CA ILE A 143 8.36 2.11 -6.26
C ILE A 143 8.93 0.69 -6.24
N ILE A 144 9.47 0.27 -5.10
CA ILE A 144 10.07 -1.06 -4.94
C ILE A 144 9.15 -1.90 -4.05
N LYS A 145 8.81 -3.11 -4.50
CA LYS A 145 8.08 -4.06 -3.66
C LYS A 145 9.08 -4.83 -2.78
N GLY A 146 8.94 -4.78 -1.45
CA GLY A 146 9.83 -5.52 -0.55
C GLY A 146 9.42 -5.53 0.92
N ARG A 147 10.11 -6.39 1.68
CA ARG A 147 9.89 -6.67 3.12
C ARG A 147 11.11 -6.33 3.97
N TYR A 148 12.31 -6.37 3.41
CA TYR A 148 13.52 -6.06 4.13
C TYR A 148 14.08 -4.75 3.61
N VAL A 149 14.37 -3.82 4.52
CA VAL A 149 15.04 -2.55 4.18
C VAL A 149 16.36 -2.51 4.93
N ARG A 150 17.45 -2.46 4.17
CA ARG A 150 18.81 -2.48 4.71
C ARG A 150 19.55 -1.19 4.37
N ILE A 151 20.18 -0.60 5.38
CA ILE A 151 21.08 0.54 5.24
C ILE A 151 22.50 0.04 5.47
N THR A 152 23.37 0.20 4.47
CA THR A 152 24.76 -0.26 4.52
C THR A 152 25.70 0.89 4.18
N ILE A 153 26.73 1.12 5.01
CA ILE A 153 27.82 2.03 4.66
C ILE A 153 28.70 1.35 3.60
N ASN A 154 28.91 2.02 2.46
CA ASN A 154 29.74 1.54 1.35
C ASN A 154 31.11 2.24 1.34
N GLY A 155 31.63 2.55 2.53
CA GLY A 155 32.92 3.18 2.75
C GLY A 155 34.10 2.27 2.41
N GLN A 156 35.31 2.77 2.65
CA GLN A 156 36.53 2.05 2.29
C GLN A 156 36.72 0.80 3.19
N PRO A 157 36.97 -0.38 2.61
CA PRO A 157 37.28 -1.58 3.38
C PRO A 157 38.43 -1.36 4.37
N GLY A 158 38.31 -1.91 5.57
CA GLY A 158 39.35 -1.81 6.62
C GLY A 158 39.36 -0.50 7.40
N THR A 159 38.45 0.43 7.10
CA THR A 159 38.24 1.62 7.93
C THR A 159 37.36 1.29 9.13
N ARG A 160 37.54 2.05 10.22
CA ARG A 160 36.74 1.92 11.43
C ARG A 160 35.51 2.83 11.33
N GLU A 161 34.35 2.25 11.07
CA GLU A 161 33.13 3.00 10.77
C GLU A 161 32.00 2.60 11.72
N PHE A 162 31.33 3.60 12.31
CA PHE A 162 30.09 3.39 13.05
C PHE A 162 28.91 3.75 12.16
N LEU A 163 27.94 2.85 12.03
CA LEU A 163 26.63 3.21 11.50
C LEU A 163 25.74 3.63 12.66
N VAL A 164 25.43 4.93 12.71
CA VAL A 164 24.54 5.53 13.71
C VAL A 164 23.25 5.96 13.04
N LEU A 165 22.12 5.39 13.46
CA LEU A 165 20.79 5.70 12.93
C LEU A 165 19.86 5.98 14.12
N CYS A 166 19.22 7.14 14.14
CA CYS A 166 18.38 7.53 15.28
C CYS A 166 16.91 7.21 15.09
N GLU A 167 16.44 7.23 13.86
CA GLU A 167 15.11 6.72 13.51
C GLU A 167 15.11 6.45 11.99
N VAL A 168 14.46 5.37 11.57
CA VAL A 168 14.34 4.93 10.18
C VAL A 168 12.86 4.67 9.91
N ARG A 169 12.29 5.47 9.02
CA ARG A 169 10.89 5.36 8.63
C ARG A 169 10.82 4.86 7.21
N VAL A 170 10.07 3.79 6.99
CA VAL A 170 9.85 3.23 5.66
C VAL A 170 8.45 3.58 5.25
N PHE A 171 8.29 4.37 4.18
CA PHE A 171 6.98 4.79 3.70
C PHE A 171 6.49 3.84 2.61
N GLY A 172 5.49 3.03 2.96
CA GLY A 172 4.88 2.04 2.08
C GLY A 172 3.36 2.10 2.07
N THR A 173 2.74 1.47 1.06
CA THR A 173 1.27 1.44 0.94
C THR A 173 0.63 0.43 1.87
N GLN A 174 -0.30 0.88 2.72
CA GLN A 174 -1.14 0.02 3.54
C GLN A 174 -2.62 0.27 3.25
N LEU A 175 -3.45 -0.77 3.29
CA LEU A 175 -4.90 -0.62 3.17
C LEU A 175 -5.40 0.27 4.32
N ALA A 176 -5.89 1.45 4.00
CA ALA A 176 -6.38 2.41 4.97
C ALA A 176 -7.89 2.25 5.22
N SER A 177 -8.66 2.02 4.16
CA SER A 177 -10.09 1.76 4.24
C SER A 177 -10.58 1.05 2.98
N ILE A 178 -11.74 0.44 3.06
CA ILE A 178 -12.48 -0.02 1.88
C ILE A 178 -13.65 0.94 1.71
N LYS A 179 -13.71 1.64 0.59
CA LYS A 179 -14.84 2.51 0.25
C LYS A 179 -15.81 1.75 -0.65
N SER A 180 -17.09 1.98 -0.47
CA SER A 180 -18.12 1.51 -1.39
C SER A 180 -18.46 2.57 -2.42
N ALA A 181 -18.60 2.17 -3.68
CA ALA A 181 -19.07 3.03 -4.75
C ALA A 181 -20.05 2.28 -5.66
N TYR A 182 -20.79 3.03 -6.48
CA TYR A 182 -21.58 2.47 -7.57
C TYR A 182 -20.99 2.91 -8.89
N VAL A 183 -20.69 1.95 -9.77
CA VAL A 183 -20.24 2.21 -11.14
C VAL A 183 -21.44 2.10 -12.05
N ARG A 184 -21.74 3.18 -12.78
CA ARG A 184 -22.76 3.17 -13.82
C ARG A 184 -22.24 2.36 -15.02
N LEU A 185 -23.01 1.39 -15.45
CA LEU A 185 -22.73 0.57 -16.62
C LEU A 185 -23.54 1.10 -17.79
N GLU A 186 -22.85 1.43 -18.89
CA GLU A 186 -23.49 1.81 -20.14
C GLU A 186 -23.71 0.58 -21.02
N ASN A 187 -24.84 0.51 -21.71
CA ASN A 187 -25.17 -0.58 -22.65
C ASN A 187 -25.02 -1.99 -22.04
N ALA A 188 -25.37 -2.13 -20.75
CA ALA A 188 -25.39 -3.42 -20.07
C ALA A 188 -26.78 -4.05 -20.16
N GLU A 189 -26.82 -5.35 -20.40
CA GLU A 189 -28.03 -6.17 -20.28
C GLU A 189 -27.83 -7.24 -19.20
N LEU A 190 -28.87 -7.44 -18.38
CA LEU A 190 -28.96 -8.58 -17.47
C LEU A 190 -29.92 -9.61 -18.04
N SER A 191 -29.48 -10.87 -18.04
CA SER A 191 -30.32 -12.01 -18.46
C SER A 191 -31.28 -12.52 -17.38
N ILE A 192 -31.29 -11.88 -16.21
CA ILE A 192 -32.12 -12.25 -15.06
C ILE A 192 -33.18 -11.19 -14.78
N LYS A 193 -34.30 -11.62 -14.20
CA LYS A 193 -35.32 -10.72 -13.66
C LYS A 193 -34.84 -10.13 -12.33
N PRO A 194 -35.29 -8.93 -11.96
CA PRO A 194 -34.99 -8.39 -10.64
C PRO A 194 -35.62 -9.25 -9.55
N ASP A 195 -34.90 -9.42 -8.45
CA ASP A 195 -35.38 -10.15 -7.26
C ASP A 195 -36.37 -9.28 -6.48
N MET A 196 -36.15 -7.96 -6.48
CA MET A 196 -36.98 -6.98 -5.79
C MET A 196 -37.17 -5.73 -6.66
N THR A 197 -38.37 -5.17 -6.62
CA THR A 197 -38.72 -3.92 -7.31
C THR A 197 -39.38 -2.95 -6.35
N TYR A 198 -38.91 -1.70 -6.32
CA TYR A 198 -39.44 -0.64 -5.47
C TYR A 198 -39.79 0.61 -6.29
N SER A 199 -40.82 1.32 -5.86
CA SER A 199 -41.05 2.71 -6.28
C SER A 199 -40.26 3.64 -5.35
N VAL A 200 -39.37 4.46 -5.91
CA VAL A 200 -38.52 5.39 -5.14
C VAL A 200 -38.55 6.80 -5.74
N HIS A 201 -38.07 7.78 -4.97
CA HIS A 201 -38.04 9.19 -5.39
C HIS A 201 -36.75 9.60 -6.11
N GLY A 202 -35.78 8.68 -6.26
CA GLY A 202 -34.55 8.95 -6.98
C GLY A 202 -33.50 7.86 -6.83
N TYR A 203 -32.40 8.01 -7.57
CA TYR A 203 -31.28 7.07 -7.62
C TYR A 203 -30.70 6.76 -6.23
N GLY A 204 -30.54 7.79 -5.38
CA GLY A 204 -29.99 7.62 -4.03
C GLY A 204 -30.81 6.70 -3.14
N GLN A 205 -32.15 6.74 -3.24
CA GLN A 205 -33.01 5.83 -2.48
C GLN A 205 -32.90 4.38 -2.95
N CYS A 206 -32.75 4.16 -4.26
CA CYS A 206 -32.50 2.82 -4.79
C CYS A 206 -31.13 2.27 -4.33
N ALA A 207 -30.10 3.12 -4.41
CA ALA A 207 -28.77 2.79 -3.92
C ALA A 207 -28.78 2.41 -2.44
N MET A 208 -29.43 3.21 -1.59
CA MET A 208 -29.55 2.91 -0.15
C MET A 208 -30.28 1.59 0.12
N LYS A 209 -31.33 1.28 -0.66
CA LYS A 209 -32.02 -0.02 -0.55
C LYS A 209 -31.11 -1.18 -0.95
N CYS A 210 -30.30 -1.02 -1.99
CA CYS A 210 -29.30 -2.01 -2.37
C CYS A 210 -28.22 -2.17 -1.27
N TYR A 211 -27.68 -1.06 -0.76
CA TYR A 211 -26.61 -1.04 0.25
C TYR A 211 -26.94 -1.85 1.50
N VAL A 212 -28.17 -1.78 2.00
CA VAL A 212 -28.58 -2.47 3.24
C VAL A 212 -28.88 -3.96 3.04
N LEU A 213 -28.82 -4.47 1.81
CA LEU A 213 -29.07 -5.87 1.50
C LEU A 213 -27.75 -6.64 1.38
N PRO A 214 -27.58 -7.74 2.12
CA PRO A 214 -26.29 -8.44 2.25
C PRO A 214 -25.74 -9.03 0.94
N MET A 215 -26.54 -9.14 -0.11
CA MET A 215 -26.14 -9.70 -1.41
C MET A 215 -26.46 -8.77 -2.60
N CYS A 216 -26.83 -7.51 -2.36
CA CYS A 216 -27.09 -6.62 -3.48
C CYS A 216 -25.78 -6.13 -4.09
N HIS A 217 -25.51 -6.59 -5.31
CA HIS A 217 -24.35 -6.14 -6.08
C HIS A 217 -24.77 -5.31 -7.30
N ILE A 218 -26.00 -5.44 -7.77
CA ILE A 218 -26.48 -4.73 -8.96
C ILE A 218 -27.87 -4.15 -8.68
N PHE A 219 -28.10 -2.93 -9.14
CA PHE A 219 -29.44 -2.36 -9.24
C PHE A 219 -29.62 -1.60 -10.55
N SER A 220 -30.86 -1.42 -11.01
CA SER A 220 -31.20 -0.47 -12.07
C SER A 220 -32.26 0.50 -11.63
N VAL A 221 -32.23 1.69 -12.23
CA VAL A 221 -33.20 2.74 -11.96
C VAL A 221 -33.77 3.26 -13.27
N LYS A 222 -35.09 3.23 -13.38
CA LYS A 222 -35.86 3.71 -14.53
C LYS A 222 -36.86 4.75 -14.10
N LEU A 223 -36.96 5.87 -14.80
CA LEU A 223 -38.04 6.84 -14.58
C LEU A 223 -39.34 6.28 -15.18
N VAL A 224 -40.40 6.20 -14.37
CA VAL A 224 -41.74 5.74 -14.77
C VAL A 224 -42.77 6.73 -14.22
N SER A 225 -43.42 7.48 -15.11
CA SER A 225 -44.58 8.35 -14.84
C SER A 225 -44.70 8.90 -13.40
N GLY A 226 -43.76 9.76 -13.00
CA GLY A 226 -43.79 10.47 -11.72
C GLY A 226 -43.01 9.82 -10.56
N TYR A 227 -42.43 8.63 -10.76
CA TYR A 227 -41.53 7.99 -9.79
C TYR A 227 -40.36 7.28 -10.49
N TYR A 228 -39.38 6.83 -9.71
CA TYR A 228 -38.29 5.99 -10.19
C TYR A 228 -38.55 4.54 -9.80
N GLN A 229 -38.63 3.65 -10.77
CA GLN A 229 -38.64 2.21 -10.53
C GLN A 229 -37.20 1.75 -10.25
N CYS A 230 -36.98 1.23 -9.06
CA CYS A 230 -35.73 0.65 -8.57
C CYS A 230 -35.82 -0.88 -8.65
N ASN A 231 -34.97 -1.49 -9.46
CA ASN A 231 -34.88 -2.93 -9.59
C ASN A 231 -33.58 -3.40 -8.93
N ILE A 232 -33.66 -4.36 -8.01
CA ILE A 232 -32.51 -4.88 -7.25
C ILE A 232 -32.25 -6.33 -7.63
N PHE A 233 -30.96 -6.66 -7.79
CA PHE A 233 -30.47 -7.98 -8.15
C PHE A 233 -29.45 -8.45 -7.10
N THR A 234 -29.74 -9.61 -6.51
CA THR A 234 -29.05 -10.21 -5.35
C THR A 234 -28.53 -11.62 -5.62
N GLN A 235 -28.77 -12.17 -6.82
CA GLN A 235 -28.31 -13.51 -7.17
C GLN A 235 -26.79 -13.58 -7.30
N GLU A 236 -26.19 -14.57 -6.64
CA GLU A 236 -24.80 -14.94 -6.84
C GLU A 236 -24.56 -15.33 -8.32
N ASN A 237 -23.40 -14.99 -8.86
CA ASN A 237 -23.02 -15.25 -10.26
C ASN A 237 -23.94 -14.62 -11.32
N THR A 238 -24.53 -13.46 -11.01
CA THR A 238 -25.26 -12.66 -12.00
C THR A 238 -24.32 -12.32 -13.18
N LEU A 239 -24.59 -12.91 -14.35
CA LEU A 239 -23.86 -12.64 -15.59
C LEU A 239 -24.33 -11.31 -16.16
N LEU A 240 -23.40 -10.35 -16.22
CA LEU A 240 -23.62 -9.04 -16.80
C LEU A 240 -23.00 -9.01 -18.20
N CYS A 241 -23.84 -8.91 -19.24
CA CYS A 241 -23.41 -8.81 -20.63
C CYS A 241 -23.19 -7.31 -20.95
N ILE A 242 -21.95 -6.88 -21.19
CA ILE A 242 -21.67 -5.53 -21.75
C ILE A 242 -21.75 -5.64 -23.27
N ILE A 243 -22.63 -4.87 -23.88
CA ILE A 243 -22.82 -4.89 -25.33
C ILE A 243 -21.90 -3.86 -25.96
N ASP A 244 -20.91 -4.33 -26.73
CA ASP A 244 -20.10 -3.47 -27.59
C ASP A 244 -20.89 -3.12 -28.86
N LYS A 245 -21.47 -1.92 -28.87
CA LYS A 245 -22.22 -1.40 -30.03
C LYS A 245 -21.34 -1.10 -31.24
N SER A 246 -20.01 -1.11 -31.12
CA SER A 246 -19.10 -0.92 -32.26
C SER A 246 -19.02 -2.14 -33.19
N ILE A 247 -19.49 -3.32 -32.75
CA ILE A 247 -19.47 -4.57 -33.50
C ILE A 247 -20.79 -4.79 -34.28
N ILE A 248 -21.83 -3.97 -34.00
CA ILE A 248 -23.19 -4.12 -34.54
C ILE A 248 -23.41 -3.25 -35.80
N ASN A 249 -22.43 -2.41 -36.18
CA ASN A 249 -22.47 -1.58 -37.39
C ASN A 249 -21.39 -1.98 -38.40
#